data_AF-A0A6G9YTQ8-F1
#
_entry.id   AF-A0A6G9YTQ8-F1
#
_cell.length_a   1.000
_cell.length_b   1.000
_cell.length_c   1.000
_cell.angle_alpha   90.00
_cell.angle_beta   90.00
_cell.angle_gamma   90.00
#
_symmetry.space_group_name_H-M   'P 1'
#
loop_
_entity.id
_entity.type
_entity.pdbx_description
1 polymer ?
#
loop_
_entity_poly.entity_id
_entity_poly.type
_entity_poly.pdbx_seq_one_letter_code
_entity_poly.pdbx_strand_id
1 'polypeptide(L)'
;MEIALPSTNLTTLKAAKNSLLLKPLDAAVFLAPWGTPVPSSFTDASANLQTLPPAFQSVGLIDKKSGVAFARAVTAAPIESYGEMQPMRDDITSDITTLEFEPQQTSALTIALATNVNVQQLAAQANGEVWFAQPSASQITYYTAIVIGKDGTDAAPIYVIKVMPKVAVTKWAGEQWTPTTVLSQKLTLTAFKDDNVGYAVAHGFGGAGWKQLLSKTGINYPVTSISVAPTLALTVGQTSAPLVVTDQLGGVLTPPAVTFNSTVPAKATVAANGAVTGVAAGTTSINVTYTPAGGGAALNTVCNVTVS
;
A
#
# COMPACT_ATOMS: atom_id res chain seq x y z
N MET A 1 -24.41 7.56 -31.93
CA MET A 1 -25.02 8.03 -30.68
C MET A 1 -24.01 8.97 -30.04
N GLU A 2 -24.24 10.28 -30.15
CA GLU A 2 -23.33 11.29 -29.62
C GLU A 2 -23.64 11.50 -28.14
N ILE A 3 -22.67 11.26 -27.27
CA ILE A 3 -22.81 11.50 -25.83
C ILE A 3 -22.47 12.97 -25.61
N ALA A 4 -23.47 13.78 -25.24
CA ALA A 4 -23.26 15.16 -24.81
C ALA A 4 -22.52 15.15 -23.46
N LEU A 5 -21.31 15.72 -23.41
CA LEU A 5 -20.50 15.81 -22.20
C LEU A 5 -20.54 17.22 -21.60
N PRO A 6 -20.74 17.36 -20.28
CA PRO A 6 -20.70 18.66 -19.62
C PRO A 6 -19.29 19.27 -19.67
N SER A 7 -19.19 20.60 -19.72
CA SER A 7 -17.91 21.30 -19.70
C SER A 7 -17.27 21.27 -18.31
N THR A 8 -15.96 21.06 -18.25
CA THR A 8 -15.18 21.05 -17.00
C THR A 8 -13.74 21.50 -17.25
N ASN A 9 -12.98 21.80 -16.19
CA ASN A 9 -11.57 22.19 -16.30
C ASN A 9 -10.62 21.01 -16.06
N LEU A 10 -9.39 21.14 -16.56
CA LEU A 10 -8.37 20.10 -16.46
C LEU A 10 -8.04 19.73 -15.00
N THR A 11 -8.04 20.69 -14.09
CA THR A 11 -7.73 20.45 -12.67
C THR A 11 -8.75 19.51 -12.03
N THR A 12 -10.03 19.70 -12.32
CA THR A 12 -11.14 18.86 -11.83
C THR A 12 -11.06 17.46 -12.45
N LEU A 13 -10.79 17.37 -13.76
CA LEU A 13 -10.59 16.10 -14.46
C LEU A 13 -9.39 15.31 -13.93
N LYS A 14 -8.29 15.99 -13.63
CA LYS A 14 -7.09 15.35 -13.08
C LYS A 14 -7.32 14.78 -11.69
N ALA A 15 -8.26 15.35 -10.92
CA ALA A 15 -8.60 14.93 -9.55
C ALA A 15 -7.38 14.70 -8.63
N ALA A 16 -6.28 15.44 -8.86
CA ALA A 16 -4.99 15.16 -8.25
C ALA A 16 -5.02 15.33 -6.72
N LYS A 17 -4.41 14.38 -6.00
CA LYS A 17 -4.34 14.36 -4.53
C LYS A 17 -2.89 14.36 -4.06
N ASN A 18 -2.36 15.54 -3.71
CA ASN A 18 -0.97 15.66 -3.24
C ASN A 18 -0.69 14.83 -1.97
N SER A 19 -1.69 14.59 -1.13
CA SER A 19 -1.55 13.77 0.08
C SER A 19 -1.27 12.29 -0.19
N LEU A 20 -1.40 11.83 -1.44
CA LEU A 20 -1.08 10.45 -1.84
C LEU A 20 0.32 10.30 -2.44
N LEU A 21 1.09 11.39 -2.51
CA LEU A 21 2.48 11.34 -2.92
C LEU A 21 3.30 10.77 -1.76
N LEU A 22 3.71 9.51 -1.89
CA LEU A 22 4.53 8.82 -0.89
C LEU A 22 6.01 8.89 -1.29
N LYS A 23 6.86 9.19 -0.32
CA LYS A 23 8.31 9.20 -0.45
C LYS A 23 8.94 8.51 0.76
N PRO A 24 9.17 7.20 0.72
CA PRO A 24 9.90 6.51 1.78
C PRO A 24 11.25 7.19 2.02
N LEU A 25 11.44 7.76 3.21
CA LEU A 25 12.64 8.47 3.63
C LEU A 25 13.65 7.53 4.28
N ASP A 26 13.17 6.39 4.78
CA ASP A 26 13.95 5.33 5.39
C ASP A 26 13.47 3.97 4.87
N ALA A 27 14.38 3.00 4.82
CA ALA A 27 14.08 1.65 4.35
C ALA A 27 14.98 0.61 4.99
N ALA A 28 14.40 -0.53 5.33
CA ALA A 28 15.12 -1.69 5.86
C ALA A 28 14.79 -2.94 5.05
N VAL A 29 15.82 -3.75 4.77
CA VAL A 29 15.70 -5.05 4.13
C VAL A 29 16.00 -6.12 5.16
N PHE A 30 15.08 -7.06 5.31
CA PHE A 30 15.18 -8.19 6.22
C PHE A 30 15.18 -9.50 5.44
N LEU A 31 16.06 -10.42 5.83
CA LEU A 31 16.19 -11.73 5.22
C LEU A 31 16.13 -12.82 6.29
N ALA A 32 15.45 -13.91 5.95
CA ALA A 32 15.40 -15.13 6.74
C ALA A 32 15.67 -16.35 5.82
N PRO A 33 16.02 -17.51 6.38
CA PRO A 33 16.06 -18.75 5.61
C PRO A 33 14.74 -18.98 4.87
N TRP A 34 14.82 -19.50 3.63
CA TRP A 34 13.62 -19.79 2.84
C TRP A 34 12.66 -20.74 3.58
N GLY A 35 11.35 -20.47 3.44
CA GLY A 35 10.28 -21.20 4.13
C GLY A 35 9.93 -20.63 5.50
N THR A 36 10.64 -19.59 5.97
CA THR A 36 10.29 -18.89 7.21
C THR A 36 8.90 -18.22 7.05
N PRO A 37 7.93 -18.49 7.94
CA PRO A 37 6.61 -17.88 7.87
C PRO A 37 6.65 -16.36 7.97
N VAL A 38 5.94 -15.69 7.06
CA VAL A 38 5.77 -14.23 7.08
C VAL A 38 4.55 -13.88 7.95
N PRO A 39 4.61 -12.79 8.75
CA PRO A 39 3.46 -12.32 9.51
C PRO A 39 2.25 -12.01 8.61
N SER A 40 1.04 -12.36 9.07
CA SER A 40 -0.21 -12.03 8.37
C SER A 40 -0.58 -10.55 8.44
N SER A 41 -0.05 -9.83 9.42
CA SER A 41 -0.13 -8.37 9.53
C SER A 41 1.18 -7.78 10.01
N PHE A 42 1.53 -6.62 9.47
CA PHE A 42 2.72 -5.86 9.87
C PHE A 42 2.40 -4.75 10.88
N THR A 43 1.12 -4.37 11.00
CA THR A 43 0.68 -3.36 11.96
C THR A 43 -0.41 -3.88 12.88
N ASP A 44 -0.41 -3.42 14.12
CA ASP A 44 -1.46 -3.74 15.09
C ASP A 44 -2.79 -3.00 14.78
N ALA A 45 -3.81 -3.22 15.61
CA ALA A 45 -5.11 -2.54 15.47
C ALA A 45 -5.04 -1.01 15.63
N SER A 46 -4.01 -0.52 16.30
CA SER A 46 -3.69 0.90 16.48
C SER A 46 -2.83 1.47 15.35
N ALA A 47 -2.52 0.66 14.33
CA ALA A 47 -1.66 0.99 13.19
C ALA A 47 -0.18 1.25 13.55
N ASN A 48 0.32 0.69 14.65
CA ASN A 48 1.75 0.69 14.99
C ASN A 48 2.47 -0.50 14.32
N LEU A 49 3.74 -0.31 13.95
CA LEU A 49 4.56 -1.39 13.38
C LEU A 49 4.86 -2.46 14.43
N GLN A 50 4.65 -3.73 14.06
CA GLN A 50 4.95 -4.88 14.91
C GLN A 50 6.39 -5.35 14.70
N THR A 51 6.97 -6.01 15.70
CA THR A 51 8.28 -6.65 15.59
C THR A 51 8.23 -7.84 14.62
N LEU A 52 9.24 -7.97 13.77
CA LEU A 52 9.37 -9.13 12.89
C LEU A 52 9.79 -10.39 13.68
N PRO A 53 9.46 -11.60 13.17
CA PRO A 53 9.93 -12.84 13.79
C PRO A 53 11.45 -12.87 13.91
N PRO A 54 12.03 -13.43 14.99
CA PRO A 54 13.47 -13.40 15.24
C PRO A 54 14.38 -13.98 14.15
N ALA A 55 13.82 -14.85 13.29
CA ALA A 55 14.54 -15.42 12.15
C ALA A 55 14.84 -14.39 11.04
N PHE A 56 14.11 -13.28 11.00
CA PHE A 56 14.36 -12.18 10.06
C PHE A 56 15.48 -11.30 10.57
N GLN A 57 16.62 -11.34 9.88
CA GLN A 57 17.79 -10.53 10.18
C GLN A 57 17.85 -9.34 9.23
N SER A 58 18.16 -8.16 9.77
CA SER A 58 18.38 -6.95 8.96
C SER A 58 19.72 -7.05 8.22
N VAL A 59 19.74 -6.60 6.96
CA VAL A 59 21.00 -6.42 6.20
C VAL A 59 21.81 -5.21 6.67
N GLY A 60 21.25 -4.40 7.58
CA GLY A 60 21.94 -3.27 8.17
C GLY A 60 21.79 -1.97 7.38
N LEU A 61 22.80 -1.11 7.51
CA LEU A 61 22.88 0.15 6.75
C LEU A 61 23.10 -0.15 5.27
N ILE A 62 22.32 0.51 4.44
CA ILE A 62 22.40 0.46 2.99
C ILE A 62 22.86 1.81 2.46
N ASP A 63 23.56 1.81 1.32
CA ASP A 63 24.01 3.04 0.71
C ASP A 63 22.84 3.93 0.29
N LYS A 64 22.93 5.22 0.65
CA LYS A 64 21.87 6.20 0.41
C LYS A 64 21.68 6.54 -1.07
N LYS A 65 22.74 6.48 -1.88
CA LYS A 65 22.70 6.83 -3.30
C LYS A 65 22.07 5.69 -4.10
N SER A 66 22.43 4.44 -3.80
CA SER A 66 21.85 3.25 -4.41
C SER A 66 20.43 2.96 -3.90
N GLY A 67 20.16 3.20 -2.61
CA GLY A 67 18.87 2.99 -1.99
C GLY A 67 18.40 1.52 -2.07
N VAL A 68 17.08 1.33 -2.04
CA VAL A 68 16.44 0.04 -2.34
C VAL A 68 15.64 0.17 -3.62
N ALA A 69 16.04 -0.53 -4.67
CA ALA A 69 15.38 -0.49 -5.96
C ALA A 69 14.57 -1.76 -6.20
N PHE A 70 13.39 -1.59 -6.80
CA PHE A 70 12.54 -2.69 -7.26
C PHE A 70 12.30 -2.52 -8.75
N ALA A 71 12.59 -3.55 -9.53
CA ALA A 71 12.25 -3.58 -10.95
C ALA A 71 11.27 -4.72 -11.22
N ARG A 72 10.28 -4.48 -12.09
CA ARG A 72 9.39 -5.51 -12.63
C ARG A 72 9.59 -5.56 -14.14
N ALA A 73 9.97 -6.71 -14.65
CA ALA A 73 10.14 -6.95 -16.08
C ALA A 73 9.03 -7.90 -16.55
N VAL A 74 8.11 -7.38 -17.36
CA VAL A 74 7.06 -8.16 -18.02
C VAL A 74 7.43 -8.32 -19.48
N THR A 75 7.57 -9.56 -19.94
CA THR A 75 7.81 -9.87 -21.36
C THR A 75 6.52 -10.44 -21.93
N ALA A 76 6.10 -9.93 -23.09
CA ALA A 76 4.98 -10.44 -23.86
C ALA A 76 5.47 -10.95 -25.22
N ALA A 77 4.78 -11.96 -25.75
CA ALA A 77 5.02 -12.51 -27.08
C ALA A 77 3.76 -12.31 -27.93
N PRO A 78 3.89 -11.71 -29.13
CA PRO A 78 2.77 -11.58 -30.06
C PRO A 78 2.38 -12.93 -30.62
N ILE A 79 1.07 -13.14 -30.77
CA ILE A 79 0.49 -14.28 -31.49
C ILE A 79 0.07 -13.79 -32.87
N GLU A 80 0.73 -14.36 -33.86
CA GLU A 80 0.50 -14.09 -35.27
C GLU A 80 -0.43 -15.16 -35.85
N SER A 81 -1.46 -14.71 -36.57
CA SER A 81 -2.39 -15.57 -37.30
C SER A 81 -1.96 -15.65 -38.75
N TYR A 82 -1.99 -16.85 -39.33
CA TYR A 82 -1.62 -17.04 -40.72
C TYR A 82 -2.51 -16.22 -41.67
N GLY A 83 -1.89 -15.42 -42.54
CA GLY A 83 -2.57 -14.54 -43.49
C GLY A 83 -2.80 -13.11 -42.99
N GLU A 84 -2.55 -12.83 -41.71
CA GLU A 84 -2.68 -11.50 -41.12
C GLU A 84 -1.33 -10.80 -41.05
N MET A 85 -1.26 -9.53 -41.45
CA MET A 85 -0.02 -8.75 -41.42
C MET A 85 0.31 -8.16 -40.06
N GLN A 86 -0.62 -8.26 -39.10
CA GLN A 86 -0.49 -7.70 -37.77
C GLN A 86 -0.81 -8.78 -36.71
N PRO A 87 -0.13 -8.75 -35.55
CA PRO A 87 -0.42 -9.68 -34.48
C PRO A 87 -1.84 -9.46 -33.95
N MET A 88 -2.54 -10.56 -33.69
CA MET A 88 -3.95 -10.55 -33.28
C MET A 88 -4.11 -10.50 -31.76
N ARG A 89 -3.05 -10.83 -31.01
CA ARG A 89 -3.03 -10.85 -29.54
C ARG A 89 -1.60 -10.79 -29.04
N ASP A 90 -1.39 -10.22 -27.84
CA ASP A 90 -0.16 -10.35 -27.07
C ASP A 90 -0.40 -11.22 -25.83
N ASP A 91 0.49 -12.17 -25.57
CA ASP A 91 0.47 -13.02 -24.38
C ASP A 91 1.68 -12.74 -23.48
N ILE A 92 1.46 -12.56 -22.18
CA ILE A 92 2.54 -12.39 -21.21
C ILE A 92 3.25 -13.74 -21.00
N THR A 93 4.55 -13.81 -21.27
CA THR A 93 5.37 -15.02 -21.15
C THR A 93 6.15 -15.08 -19.85
N SER A 94 6.54 -13.93 -19.29
CA SER A 94 7.22 -13.86 -18.00
C SER A 94 6.95 -12.54 -17.27
N ASP A 95 6.97 -12.60 -15.95
CA ASP A 95 6.88 -11.47 -15.04
C ASP A 95 7.86 -11.69 -13.90
N ILE A 96 8.98 -10.96 -13.94
CA ILE A 96 10.09 -11.12 -12.99
C ILE A 96 10.21 -9.84 -12.18
N THR A 97 10.29 -9.98 -10.86
CA THR A 97 10.60 -8.87 -9.97
C THR A 97 11.98 -9.03 -9.34
N THR A 98 12.75 -7.96 -9.31
CA THR A 98 14.05 -7.91 -8.65
C THR A 98 14.07 -6.89 -7.51
N LEU A 99 14.90 -7.15 -6.52
CA LEU A 99 15.24 -6.30 -5.39
C LEU A 99 16.74 -6.00 -5.46
N GLU A 100 17.11 -4.73 -5.54
CA GLU A 100 18.51 -4.30 -5.47
C GLU A 100 18.78 -3.44 -4.25
N PHE A 101 19.89 -3.70 -3.57
CA PHE A 101 20.37 -2.89 -2.46
C PHE A 101 21.88 -3.05 -2.32
N GLU A 102 22.51 -2.15 -1.58
CA GLU A 102 23.95 -2.11 -1.36
C GLU A 102 24.25 -2.01 0.14
N PRO A 103 24.48 -3.14 0.83
CA PRO A 103 24.83 -3.13 2.24
C PRO A 103 26.22 -2.52 2.45
N GLN A 104 26.35 -1.67 3.47
CA GLN A 104 27.61 -1.08 3.93
C GLN A 104 28.11 -1.71 5.24
N GLN A 105 27.28 -2.52 5.90
CA GLN A 105 27.66 -3.24 7.11
C GLN A 105 28.26 -4.61 6.77
N THR A 106 29.40 -4.92 7.38
CA THR A 106 30.02 -6.26 7.31
C THR A 106 29.48 -7.11 8.45
N SER A 107 28.51 -7.97 8.15
CA SER A 107 27.86 -8.90 9.07
C SER A 107 27.93 -10.31 8.50
N ALA A 108 27.67 -11.33 9.32
CA ALA A 108 27.59 -12.71 8.83
C ALA A 108 26.58 -12.83 7.67
N LEU A 109 25.42 -12.19 7.76
CA LEU A 109 24.42 -12.20 6.69
C LEU A 109 24.95 -11.56 5.40
N THR A 110 25.55 -10.37 5.47
CA THR A 110 26.02 -9.67 4.27
C THR A 110 27.20 -10.37 3.63
N ILE A 111 28.09 -10.98 4.42
CA ILE A 111 29.16 -11.87 3.93
C ILE A 111 28.56 -13.11 3.23
N ALA A 112 27.54 -13.74 3.83
CA ALA A 112 26.87 -14.90 3.24
C ALA A 112 26.25 -14.56 1.88
N LEU A 113 25.63 -13.38 1.76
CA LEU A 113 25.02 -12.93 0.51
C LEU A 113 26.05 -12.57 -0.56
N ALA A 114 27.14 -11.91 -0.16
CA ALA A 114 28.24 -11.51 -1.03
C ALA A 114 29.03 -12.70 -1.60
N THR A 115 29.30 -13.70 -0.76
CA THR A 115 30.22 -14.80 -1.09
C THR A 115 29.52 -16.14 -1.32
N ASN A 116 28.23 -16.24 -1.01
CA ASN A 116 27.46 -17.49 -1.06
C ASN A 116 28.06 -18.61 -0.16
N VAL A 117 28.69 -18.20 0.94
CA VAL A 117 29.28 -19.11 1.95
C VAL A 117 28.28 -19.31 3.09
N ASN A 118 28.22 -20.52 3.62
CA ASN A 118 27.46 -20.80 4.84
C ASN A 118 28.21 -20.25 6.07
N VAL A 119 27.87 -19.03 6.45
CA VAL A 119 28.50 -18.32 7.57
C VAL A 119 28.26 -18.93 8.94
N GLN A 120 27.27 -19.83 9.10
CA GLN A 120 27.05 -20.54 10.37
C GLN A 120 28.16 -21.55 10.68
N GLN A 121 28.95 -21.94 9.68
CA GLN A 121 30.09 -22.84 9.84
C GLN A 121 31.42 -22.08 9.96
N LEU A 122 31.40 -20.74 9.84
CA LEU A 122 32.59 -19.93 10.01
C LEU A 122 32.85 -19.68 11.49
N ALA A 123 34.09 -19.92 11.92
CA ALA A 123 34.56 -19.60 13.25
C ALA A 123 35.79 -18.71 13.14
N ALA A 124 35.85 -17.70 14.00
CA ALA A 124 37.08 -16.94 14.19
C ALA A 124 38.12 -17.82 14.88
N GLN A 125 39.36 -17.71 14.43
CA GLN A 125 40.51 -18.24 15.14
C GLN A 125 40.70 -17.48 16.47
N ALA A 126 41.56 -17.99 17.36
CA ALA A 126 41.82 -17.34 18.65
C ALA A 126 42.38 -15.91 18.54
N ASN A 127 43.01 -15.57 17.41
CA ASN A 127 43.48 -14.22 17.09
C ASN A 127 42.39 -13.30 16.51
N GLY A 128 41.15 -13.79 16.34
CA GLY A 128 40.03 -13.07 15.75
C GLY A 128 39.94 -13.14 14.22
N GLU A 129 40.89 -13.82 13.55
CA GLU A 129 40.90 -13.96 12.09
C GLU A 129 39.82 -14.93 11.62
N VAL A 130 39.07 -14.52 10.61
CA VAL A 130 38.07 -15.35 9.93
C VAL A 130 38.55 -15.54 8.49
N TRP A 131 39.00 -16.75 8.18
CA TRP A 131 39.41 -17.12 6.82
C TRP A 131 38.46 -18.16 6.25
N PHE A 132 38.00 -17.94 5.02
CA PHE A 132 37.15 -18.87 4.30
C PHE A 132 37.35 -18.75 2.80
N ALA A 133 37.24 -19.87 2.09
CA ALA A 133 37.23 -19.88 0.63
C ALA A 133 35.79 -19.81 0.13
N GLN A 134 35.58 -19.10 -0.96
CA GLN A 134 34.33 -19.18 -1.71
C GLN A 134 34.16 -20.61 -2.26
N PRO A 135 32.96 -21.21 -2.22
CA PRO A 135 32.76 -22.56 -2.74
C PRO A 135 33.08 -22.64 -4.23
N SER A 136 33.75 -23.72 -4.63
CA SER A 136 34.08 -24.00 -6.03
C SER A 136 32.86 -24.40 -6.87
N ALA A 137 31.76 -24.79 -6.21
CA ALA A 137 30.45 -25.03 -6.80
C ALA A 137 29.42 -24.12 -6.15
N SER A 138 29.01 -23.05 -6.84
CA SER A 138 27.97 -22.15 -6.36
C SER A 138 26.60 -22.82 -6.43
N GLN A 139 25.94 -22.98 -5.29
CA GLN A 139 24.53 -23.36 -5.21
C GLN A 139 23.67 -22.12 -4.98
N ILE A 140 22.45 -22.11 -5.52
CA ILE A 140 21.52 -21.01 -5.27
C ILE A 140 20.95 -21.17 -3.86
N THR A 141 21.31 -20.27 -2.95
CA THR A 141 20.70 -20.20 -1.63
C THR A 141 19.45 -19.33 -1.70
N TYR A 142 18.31 -19.90 -1.30
CA TYR A 142 17.04 -19.18 -1.24
C TYR A 142 16.81 -18.56 0.13
N TYR A 143 16.21 -17.37 0.14
CA TYR A 143 15.80 -16.63 1.32
C TYR A 143 14.34 -16.21 1.22
N THR A 144 13.76 -15.82 2.35
CA THR A 144 12.51 -15.07 2.42
C THR A 144 12.85 -13.61 2.76
N ALA A 145 12.39 -12.67 1.95
CA ALA A 145 12.70 -11.25 2.09
C ALA A 145 11.47 -10.41 2.48
N ILE A 146 11.67 -9.48 3.41
CA ILE A 146 10.70 -8.44 3.76
C ILE A 146 11.42 -7.10 3.65
N VAL A 147 10.85 -6.18 2.89
CA VAL A 147 11.35 -4.80 2.80
C VAL A 147 10.28 -3.86 3.33
N ILE A 148 10.67 -2.98 4.23
CA ILE A 148 9.79 -1.98 4.82
C ILE A 148 10.40 -0.61 4.58
N GLY A 149 9.73 0.20 3.77
CA GLY A 149 9.99 1.63 3.65
C GLY A 149 9.10 2.41 4.61
N LYS A 150 9.62 3.49 5.18
CA LYS A 150 8.88 4.41 6.05
C LYS A 150 8.85 5.81 5.44
N ASP A 151 7.67 6.38 5.37
CA ASP A 151 7.41 7.80 5.07
C ASP A 151 6.61 8.43 6.24
N GLY A 152 6.42 9.74 6.20
CA GLY A 152 5.71 10.50 7.23
C GLY A 152 6.55 10.77 8.47
N THR A 153 5.90 11.30 9.50
CA THR A 153 6.51 11.59 10.80
C THR A 153 6.38 10.40 11.74
N ASP A 154 7.11 10.39 12.86
CA ASP A 154 6.97 9.34 13.89
C ASP A 154 5.58 9.29 14.52
N ALA A 155 4.85 10.42 14.52
CA ALA A 155 3.48 10.49 15.03
C ALA A 155 2.44 9.94 14.03
N ALA A 156 2.75 9.93 12.74
CA ALA A 156 1.85 9.44 11.68
C ALA A 156 2.65 8.71 10.59
N PRO A 157 3.29 7.57 10.92
CA PRO A 157 4.13 6.87 9.97
C PRO A 157 3.29 6.22 8.87
N ILE A 158 3.86 6.14 7.68
CA ILE A 158 3.36 5.39 6.53
C ILE A 158 4.39 4.32 6.22
N TYR A 159 3.99 3.05 6.30
CA TYR A 159 4.84 1.93 5.96
C TYR A 159 4.47 1.39 4.58
N VAL A 160 5.45 1.31 3.69
CA VAL A 160 5.35 0.65 2.38
C VAL A 160 6.09 -0.67 2.47
N ILE A 161 5.36 -1.78 2.40
CA ILE A 161 5.88 -3.11 2.68
C ILE A 161 5.88 -3.93 1.39
N LYS A 162 6.98 -4.65 1.16
CA LYS A 162 7.07 -5.67 0.12
C LYS A 162 7.58 -6.97 0.71
N VAL A 163 6.86 -8.05 0.42
CA VAL A 163 7.20 -9.41 0.87
C VAL A 163 7.52 -10.25 -0.35
N MET A 164 8.66 -10.94 -0.33
CA MET A 164 9.06 -11.89 -1.36
C MET A 164 9.39 -13.21 -0.67
N PRO A 165 8.47 -14.21 -0.71
CA PRO A 165 8.58 -15.43 0.08
C PRO A 165 9.78 -16.29 -0.34
N LYS A 166 10.17 -16.20 -1.61
CA LYS A 166 11.33 -16.89 -2.18
C LYS A 166 12.14 -15.95 -3.05
N VAL A 167 13.35 -15.63 -2.61
CA VAL A 167 14.33 -14.83 -3.35
C VAL A 167 15.68 -15.52 -3.39
N ALA A 168 16.48 -15.24 -4.40
CA ALA A 168 17.90 -15.61 -4.40
C ALA A 168 18.75 -14.50 -5.00
N VAL A 169 20.00 -14.40 -4.57
CA VAL A 169 20.97 -13.49 -5.20
C VAL A 169 21.26 -14.00 -6.60
N THR A 170 21.03 -13.14 -7.59
CA THR A 170 21.20 -13.45 -9.02
C THR A 170 22.28 -12.64 -9.70
N LYS A 171 22.64 -11.49 -9.12
CA LYS A 171 23.76 -10.68 -9.58
C LYS A 171 24.50 -10.10 -8.39
N TRP A 172 25.81 -10.18 -8.48
CA TRP A 172 26.76 -9.52 -7.60
C TRP A 172 27.41 -8.42 -8.43
N ALA A 173 27.21 -7.17 -8.07
CA ALA A 173 28.05 -6.12 -8.61
C ALA A 173 29.48 -6.29 -8.06
N GLY A 174 30.47 -5.77 -8.78
CA GLY A 174 31.85 -5.80 -8.30
C GLY A 174 32.01 -5.04 -6.99
N GLU A 175 32.91 -5.51 -6.14
CA GLU A 175 33.36 -4.82 -4.93
C GLU A 175 34.57 -3.94 -5.28
N GLN A 176 34.63 -2.71 -4.78
CA GLN A 176 35.71 -1.77 -5.06
C GLN A 176 36.28 -1.18 -3.77
N TRP A 177 37.61 -1.27 -3.60
CA TRP A 177 38.29 -0.68 -2.46
C TRP A 177 38.92 0.64 -2.84
N THR A 178 38.40 1.72 -2.27
CA THR A 178 38.97 3.06 -2.44
C THR A 178 39.04 3.76 -1.08
N PRO A 179 39.98 4.67 -0.85
CA PRO A 179 40.05 5.41 0.42
C PRO A 179 38.85 6.33 0.67
N THR A 180 38.00 6.57 -0.33
CA THR A 180 36.88 7.53 -0.28
C THR A 180 35.52 6.87 -0.13
N THR A 181 35.44 5.54 -0.26
CA THR A 181 34.18 4.78 -0.19
C THR A 181 34.25 3.74 0.92
N VAL A 182 33.11 3.48 1.56
CA VAL A 182 32.99 2.36 2.50
C VAL A 182 33.01 1.05 1.71
N LEU A 183 33.47 -0.03 2.35
CA LEU A 183 33.37 -1.38 1.79
C LEU A 183 31.89 -1.74 1.56
N SER A 184 31.50 -1.86 0.30
CA SER A 184 30.14 -2.21 -0.09
C SER A 184 30.15 -3.05 -1.36
N GLN A 185 29.14 -3.91 -1.47
CA GLN A 185 28.90 -4.69 -2.67
C GLN A 185 27.42 -4.62 -3.01
N LYS A 186 27.08 -4.09 -4.19
CA LYS A 186 25.69 -4.04 -4.62
C LYS A 186 25.20 -5.43 -5.01
N LEU A 187 24.04 -5.83 -4.48
CA LEU A 187 23.43 -7.15 -4.68
C LEU A 187 22.07 -7.00 -5.36
N THR A 188 21.77 -7.92 -6.29
CA THR A 188 20.45 -8.03 -6.92
C THR A 188 19.85 -9.40 -6.62
N LEU A 189 18.75 -9.39 -5.88
CA LEU A 189 17.94 -10.57 -5.59
C LEU A 189 16.79 -10.65 -6.59
N THR A 190 16.53 -11.85 -7.11
CA THR A 190 15.35 -12.12 -7.95
C THR A 190 14.31 -12.86 -7.14
N ALA A 191 13.05 -12.41 -7.24
CA ALA A 191 11.90 -13.06 -6.61
C ALA A 191 11.37 -14.19 -7.49
N PHE A 192 11.06 -15.32 -6.86
CA PHE A 192 10.48 -16.50 -7.47
C PHE A 192 9.12 -16.76 -6.83
N LYS A 193 8.21 -17.40 -7.57
CA LYS A 193 6.98 -17.92 -6.99
C LYS A 193 7.33 -18.97 -5.94
N ASP A 194 6.74 -18.85 -4.76
CA ASP A 194 6.73 -19.90 -3.76
C ASP A 194 5.46 -20.75 -3.93
N ASP A 195 5.58 -22.07 -4.04
CA ASP A 195 4.44 -22.96 -4.28
C ASP A 195 3.55 -23.14 -3.04
N ASN A 196 4.09 -22.94 -1.83
CA ASN A 196 3.32 -23.04 -0.59
C ASN A 196 2.48 -21.78 -0.36
N VAL A 197 3.03 -20.61 -0.69
CA VAL A 197 2.38 -19.31 -0.45
C VAL A 197 1.58 -18.82 -1.68
N GLY A 198 2.00 -19.23 -2.88
CA GLY A 198 1.27 -18.99 -4.13
C GLY A 198 1.63 -17.70 -4.88
N TYR A 199 2.51 -16.86 -4.35
CA TYR A 199 2.94 -15.60 -5.00
C TYR A 199 4.46 -15.39 -4.95
N ALA A 200 4.97 -14.54 -5.84
CA ALA A 200 6.38 -14.13 -5.85
C ALA A 200 6.64 -12.82 -5.10
N VAL A 201 5.66 -11.91 -5.12
CA VAL A 201 5.72 -10.61 -4.43
C VAL A 201 4.34 -10.27 -3.87
N ALA A 202 4.27 -9.86 -2.61
CA ALA A 202 3.11 -9.22 -2.02
C ALA A 202 3.43 -7.78 -1.62
N HIS A 203 2.43 -6.92 -1.75
CA HIS A 203 2.51 -5.50 -1.46
C HIS A 203 1.61 -5.17 -0.28
N GLY A 204 2.11 -4.36 0.65
CA GLY A 204 1.36 -3.93 1.82
C GLY A 204 1.56 -2.45 2.08
N PHE A 205 0.55 -1.82 2.67
CA PHE A 205 0.61 -0.47 3.18
C PHE A 205 0.04 -0.46 4.59
N GLY A 206 0.70 0.24 5.51
CA GLY A 206 0.29 0.29 6.91
C GLY A 206 0.73 1.58 7.58
N GLY A 207 0.42 1.71 8.88
CA GLY A 207 0.79 2.88 9.67
C GLY A 207 -0.37 3.85 9.87
N ALA A 208 -0.29 4.64 10.93
CA ALA A 208 -1.32 5.62 11.28
C ALA A 208 -1.52 6.68 10.19
N GLY A 209 -0.44 7.10 9.51
CA GLY A 209 -0.52 8.03 8.39
C GLY A 209 -1.25 7.41 7.20
N TRP A 210 -0.99 6.14 6.88
CA TRP A 210 -1.68 5.45 5.79
C TRP A 210 -3.17 5.32 6.08
N LYS A 211 -3.53 4.96 7.32
CA LYS A 211 -4.92 4.85 7.77
C LYS A 211 -5.71 6.14 7.51
N GLN A 212 -5.11 7.31 7.75
CA GLN A 212 -5.75 8.61 7.49
C GLN A 212 -5.94 8.92 6.00
N LEU A 213 -5.15 8.27 5.13
CA LEU A 213 -5.22 8.47 3.69
C LEU A 213 -6.16 7.50 2.98
N LEU A 214 -6.58 6.41 3.61
CA LEU A 214 -7.41 5.35 2.99
C LEU A 214 -8.63 5.92 2.26
N SER A 215 -9.33 6.89 2.85
CA SER A 215 -10.50 7.55 2.25
C SER A 215 -10.23 8.24 0.91
N LYS A 216 -8.98 8.57 0.61
CA LYS A 216 -8.54 9.22 -0.61
C LYS A 216 -7.94 8.24 -1.63
N THR A 217 -7.59 7.02 -1.22
CA THR A 217 -6.90 6.02 -2.06
C THR A 217 -7.81 5.32 -3.07
N GLY A 218 -9.12 5.29 -2.83
CA GLY A 218 -10.07 4.47 -3.58
C GLY A 218 -10.05 2.97 -3.22
N ILE A 219 -9.24 2.57 -2.23
CA ILE A 219 -9.27 1.21 -1.66
C ILE A 219 -10.45 1.13 -0.69
N ASN A 220 -11.19 0.03 -0.72
CA ASN A 220 -12.29 -0.19 0.23
C ASN A 220 -11.74 -0.41 1.65
N TYR A 221 -12.39 0.20 2.64
CA TYR A 221 -12.08 0.05 4.06
C TYR A 221 -13.38 -0.04 4.88
N PRO A 222 -13.35 -0.67 6.06
CA PRO A 222 -14.51 -0.73 6.93
C PRO A 222 -14.88 0.67 7.45
N VAL A 223 -16.13 1.07 7.23
CA VAL A 223 -16.72 2.27 7.84
C VAL A 223 -17.33 1.87 9.17
N THR A 224 -16.96 2.56 10.25
CA THR A 224 -17.40 2.24 11.62
C THR A 224 -18.30 3.32 12.21
N SER A 225 -18.21 4.55 11.71
CA SER A 225 -19.10 5.64 12.07
C SER A 225 -19.31 6.58 10.90
N ILE A 226 -20.48 7.22 10.86
CA ILE A 226 -20.82 8.26 9.87
C ILE A 226 -21.25 9.54 10.59
N SER A 227 -20.98 10.69 9.98
CA SER A 227 -21.43 12.00 10.41
C SER A 227 -22.08 12.75 9.26
N VAL A 228 -23.00 13.65 9.55
CA VAL A 228 -23.75 14.43 8.55
C VAL A 228 -23.61 15.92 8.83
N ALA A 229 -23.36 16.70 7.77
CA ALA A 229 -23.27 18.15 7.82
C ALA A 229 -23.93 18.78 6.57
N PRO A 230 -24.36 20.05 6.63
CA PRO A 230 -24.48 20.89 7.83
C PRO A 230 -25.77 20.60 8.62
N THR A 231 -25.85 21.08 9.86
CA THR A 231 -27.16 21.24 10.53
C THR A 231 -27.97 22.30 9.81
N LEU A 232 -29.27 22.05 9.60
CA LEU A 232 -30.08 22.90 8.73
C LEU A 232 -31.03 23.80 9.51
N ALA A 233 -30.97 25.09 9.23
CA ALA A 233 -31.99 26.08 9.58
C ALA A 233 -32.50 26.71 8.28
N LEU A 234 -33.73 26.38 7.89
CA LEU A 234 -34.34 26.78 6.63
C LEU A 234 -35.53 27.71 6.88
N THR A 235 -35.86 28.58 5.94
CA THR A 235 -37.18 29.23 5.94
C THR A 235 -38.16 28.41 5.10
N VAL A 236 -39.46 28.57 5.34
CA VAL A 236 -40.49 27.87 4.56
C VAL A 236 -40.29 28.12 3.04
N GLY A 237 -40.25 27.04 2.26
CA GLY A 237 -40.00 27.06 0.82
C GLY A 237 -38.52 27.04 0.41
N GLN A 238 -37.58 27.20 1.34
CA GLN A 238 -36.14 27.11 1.03
C GLN A 238 -35.69 25.67 0.82
N THR A 239 -34.78 25.50 -0.13
CA THR A 239 -34.09 24.23 -0.39
C THR A 239 -32.62 24.36 -0.07
N SER A 240 -32.09 23.46 0.75
CA SER A 240 -30.69 23.42 1.13
C SER A 240 -29.80 22.91 0.00
N ALA A 241 -28.50 23.19 0.11
CA ALA A 241 -27.51 22.36 -0.57
C ALA A 241 -27.61 20.89 -0.08
N PRO A 242 -27.19 19.90 -0.89
CA PRO A 242 -27.12 18.51 -0.46
C PRO A 242 -26.38 18.32 0.86
N LEU A 243 -26.92 17.47 1.73
CA LEU A 243 -26.21 17.00 2.92
C LEU A 243 -24.94 16.24 2.52
N VAL A 244 -23.85 16.54 3.20
CA VAL A 244 -22.57 15.84 3.05
C VAL A 244 -22.46 14.83 4.18
N VAL A 245 -22.33 13.56 3.81
CA VAL A 245 -22.12 12.46 4.76
C VAL A 245 -20.67 12.05 4.71
N THR A 246 -20.00 12.03 5.86
CA THR A 246 -18.59 11.65 5.97
C THR A 246 -18.39 10.49 6.93
N ASP A 247 -17.36 9.67 6.70
CA ASP A 247 -16.96 8.58 7.59
C ASP A 247 -15.94 9.00 8.66
N GLN A 248 -15.50 8.04 9.47
CA GLN A 248 -14.51 8.23 10.54
C GLN A 248 -13.12 8.72 10.06
N LEU A 249 -12.82 8.60 8.76
CA LEU A 249 -11.58 9.05 8.13
C LEU A 249 -11.78 10.28 7.25
N GLY A 250 -12.96 10.91 7.32
CA GLY A 250 -13.32 12.09 6.53
C GLY A 250 -13.55 11.81 5.03
N GLY A 251 -13.71 10.55 4.64
CA GLY A 251 -14.17 10.19 3.30
C GLY A 251 -15.60 10.63 3.09
N VAL A 252 -15.91 11.15 1.90
CA VAL A 252 -17.28 11.55 1.53
C VAL A 252 -18.02 10.34 0.99
N LEU A 253 -19.14 10.01 1.61
CA LEU A 253 -20.02 8.91 1.22
C LEU A 253 -21.13 9.46 0.33
N THR A 254 -21.34 8.85 -0.83
CA THR A 254 -22.33 9.30 -1.82
C THR A 254 -23.40 8.26 -2.09
N PRO A 255 -24.59 8.68 -2.58
CA PRO A 255 -25.59 7.76 -3.11
C PRO A 255 -25.01 6.87 -4.23
N PRO A 256 -25.50 5.63 -4.41
CA PRO A 256 -26.69 5.04 -3.77
C PRO A 256 -26.43 4.37 -2.41
N ALA A 257 -25.18 4.31 -1.94
CA ALA A 257 -24.85 3.66 -0.66
C ALA A 257 -25.39 4.41 0.56
N VAL A 258 -25.68 5.70 0.41
CA VAL A 258 -26.32 6.55 1.41
C VAL A 258 -27.76 6.84 0.98
N THR A 259 -28.71 6.63 1.89
CA THR A 259 -30.13 6.95 1.70
C THR A 259 -30.62 7.93 2.75
N PHE A 260 -31.54 8.81 2.36
CA PHE A 260 -32.11 9.85 3.22
C PHE A 260 -33.62 9.67 3.36
N ASN A 261 -34.14 9.83 4.58
CA ASN A 261 -35.58 9.79 4.84
C ASN A 261 -35.99 10.85 5.87
N SER A 262 -37.02 11.65 5.58
CA SER A 262 -37.56 12.62 6.53
C SER A 262 -38.49 11.95 7.54
N THR A 263 -38.34 12.26 8.82
CA THR A 263 -39.24 11.77 9.88
C THR A 263 -40.61 12.45 9.84
N VAL A 264 -40.68 13.71 9.40
CA VAL A 264 -41.93 14.47 9.28
C VAL A 264 -41.93 15.25 7.95
N PRO A 265 -42.36 14.61 6.85
CA PRO A 265 -42.43 15.23 5.52
C PRO A 265 -43.28 16.51 5.45
N ALA A 266 -44.28 16.64 6.34
CA ALA A 266 -45.10 17.85 6.46
C ALA A 266 -44.32 19.09 6.95
N LYS A 267 -43.12 18.92 7.52
CA LYS A 267 -42.24 20.00 7.98
C LYS A 267 -41.05 20.22 7.05
N ALA A 268 -40.39 19.15 6.63
CA ALA A 268 -39.35 19.19 5.60
C ALA A 268 -39.28 17.89 4.81
N THR A 269 -38.98 17.97 3.52
CA THR A 269 -38.76 16.82 2.63
C THR A 269 -37.28 16.72 2.25
N VAL A 270 -36.82 15.53 1.85
CA VAL A 270 -35.45 15.29 1.40
C VAL A 270 -35.45 14.55 0.06
N ALA A 271 -34.62 15.01 -0.88
CA ALA A 271 -34.42 14.37 -2.17
C ALA A 271 -33.34 13.27 -2.08
N ALA A 272 -33.28 12.38 -3.09
CA ALA A 272 -32.33 11.27 -3.12
C ALA A 272 -30.85 11.72 -3.14
N ASN A 273 -30.58 12.93 -3.61
CA ASN A 273 -29.25 13.53 -3.57
C ASN A 273 -28.90 14.14 -2.21
N GLY A 274 -29.80 14.10 -1.21
CA GLY A 274 -29.61 14.67 0.11
C GLY A 274 -29.98 16.15 0.25
N ALA A 275 -30.57 16.80 -0.77
CA ALA A 275 -31.07 18.17 -0.64
C ALA A 275 -32.39 18.20 0.16
N VAL A 276 -32.53 19.13 1.10
CA VAL A 276 -33.67 19.22 2.02
C VAL A 276 -34.48 20.48 1.75
N THR A 277 -35.80 20.36 1.64
CA THR A 277 -36.71 21.49 1.41
C THR A 277 -37.61 21.70 2.64
N GLY A 278 -37.65 22.93 3.16
CA GLY A 278 -38.57 23.32 4.24
C GLY A 278 -40.00 23.50 3.73
N VAL A 279 -40.96 22.80 4.34
CA VAL A 279 -42.38 22.81 3.92
C VAL A 279 -43.25 23.66 4.84
N ALA A 280 -43.04 23.59 6.16
CA ALA A 280 -43.80 24.38 7.14
C ALA A 280 -42.98 24.60 8.41
N ALA A 281 -43.24 25.71 9.12
CA ALA A 281 -42.53 26.04 10.35
C ALA A 281 -42.60 24.92 11.41
N GLY A 282 -41.49 24.66 12.07
CA GLY A 282 -41.32 23.61 13.06
C GLY A 282 -39.97 22.89 12.94
N THR A 283 -39.74 21.92 13.82
CA THR A 283 -38.52 21.08 13.82
C THR A 283 -38.82 19.69 13.27
N THR A 284 -37.86 19.10 12.57
CA THR A 284 -37.90 17.72 12.08
C THR A 284 -36.48 17.17 11.98
N SER A 285 -36.36 15.90 11.62
CA SER A 285 -35.08 15.23 11.44
C SER A 285 -35.05 14.45 10.12
N ILE A 286 -33.87 14.41 9.50
CA ILE A 286 -33.58 13.55 8.37
C ILE A 286 -32.76 12.37 8.88
N ASN A 287 -33.32 11.17 8.77
CA ASN A 287 -32.60 9.93 8.97
C ASN A 287 -31.69 9.67 7.78
N VAL A 288 -30.41 9.46 8.07
CA VAL A 288 -29.37 9.13 7.09
C VAL A 288 -28.92 7.72 7.38
N THR A 289 -29.07 6.85 6.40
CA THR A 289 -28.63 5.45 6.50
C THR A 289 -27.55 5.19 5.46
N TYR A 290 -26.39 4.73 5.92
CA TYR A 290 -25.31 4.22 5.09
C TYR A 290 -25.34 2.69 5.10
N THR A 291 -25.38 2.09 3.91
CA THR A 291 -25.28 0.64 3.73
C THR A 291 -23.93 0.30 3.10
N PRO A 292 -23.01 -0.36 3.83
CA PRO A 292 -21.72 -0.76 3.28
C PRO A 292 -21.88 -1.71 2.09
N ALA A 293 -21.07 -1.52 1.06
CA ALA A 293 -20.96 -2.49 -0.03
C ALA A 293 -20.45 -3.83 0.54
N GLY A 294 -21.14 -4.93 0.24
CA GLY A 294 -20.75 -6.27 0.71
C GLY A 294 -21.49 -6.79 1.95
N GLY A 295 -22.61 -6.17 2.36
CA GLY A 295 -23.52 -6.73 3.37
C GLY A 295 -23.14 -6.48 4.82
N GLY A 296 -22.31 -5.47 5.08
CA GLY A 296 -22.02 -5.01 6.44
C GLY A 296 -23.25 -4.39 7.13
N ALA A 297 -23.18 -4.26 8.46
CA ALA A 297 -24.24 -3.62 9.22
C ALA A 297 -24.45 -2.17 8.76
N ALA A 298 -25.72 -1.79 8.54
CA ALA A 298 -26.07 -0.43 8.18
C ALA A 298 -25.76 0.53 9.35
N LEU A 299 -25.20 1.69 9.02
CA LEU A 299 -24.93 2.76 9.98
C LEU A 299 -25.98 3.85 9.82
N ASN A 300 -26.49 4.35 10.93
CA ASN A 300 -27.52 5.38 10.95
C ASN A 300 -27.02 6.62 11.67
N THR A 301 -27.37 7.79 11.14
CA THR A 301 -27.20 9.08 11.81
C THR A 301 -28.38 9.99 11.48
N VAL A 302 -28.48 11.11 12.18
CA VAL A 302 -29.62 12.03 12.08
C VAL A 302 -29.13 13.44 11.83
N CYS A 303 -29.74 14.12 10.87
CA CYS A 303 -29.58 15.56 10.68
C CYS A 303 -30.83 16.28 11.21
N ASN A 304 -30.64 17.15 12.20
CA ASN A 304 -31.72 18.00 12.71
C ASN A 304 -31.98 19.17 11.75
N VAL A 305 -33.26 19.47 11.54
CA VAL A 305 -33.73 20.52 10.65
C VAL A 305 -34.72 21.40 11.39
N THR A 306 -34.46 22.71 11.43
CA THR A 306 -35.40 23.71 11.93
C THR A 306 -35.91 24.52 10.75
N VAL A 307 -37.24 24.65 10.63
CA VAL A 307 -37.89 25.48 9.62
C VAL A 307 -38.58 26.65 10.32
N SER A 308 -38.25 27.88 9.92
CA SER A 308 -38.85 29.13 10.42
C SER A 308 -39.75 29.81 9.39
#